data_AF-A0A350QY81-F1
#
_entry.id   AF-A0A350QY81-F1
#
_cell.length_a   1.000
_cell.length_b   1.000
_cell.length_c   1.000
_cell.angle_alpha   90.00
_cell.angle_beta   90.00
_cell.angle_gamma   90.00
#
_symmetry.space_group_name_H-M   'P 1'
#
loop_
_entity.id
_entity.type
_entity.pdbx_description
1 polymer ?
#
loop_
_entity_poly.entity_id
_entity_poly.type
_entity_poly.pdbx_seq_one_letter_code
_entity_poly.pdbx_strand_id
1 'polypeptide(L)'
;MCNCVQNPEEVVAEWEEEGWSKVRTHGVVKEFVRQGKLSSEKAQAIEASWIERGKRKTKVYPQTSHYYSAIRFFCEDGDEFVIVMRKRK
;
A
#
# COMPACT_ATOMS: atom_id res chain seq x y z
N MET A 1 -25.04 8.21 4.09
CA MET A 1 -23.72 7.58 4.37
C MET A 1 -23.02 7.47 3.02
N CYS A 2 -22.01 8.30 2.74
CA CYS A 2 -21.28 8.19 1.47
C CYS A 2 -20.38 6.95 1.56
N ASN A 3 -20.78 5.85 0.92
CA ASN A 3 -19.81 4.88 0.43
C ASN A 3 -19.11 5.54 -0.76
N CYS A 4 -18.26 6.51 -0.47
CA CYS A 4 -17.37 7.09 -1.45
C CYS A 4 -16.36 5.97 -1.75
N VAL A 5 -16.49 5.34 -2.92
CA VAL A 5 -15.47 4.45 -3.48
C VAL A 5 -14.18 5.29 -3.50
N GLN A 6 -13.34 5.13 -2.47
CA GLN A 6 -12.08 5.86 -2.40
C GLN A 6 -11.27 5.42 -3.61
N ASN A 7 -10.87 6.34 -4.47
CA ASN A 7 -9.97 5.98 -5.56
C ASN A 7 -8.58 5.73 -4.95
N PRO A 8 -7.80 4.72 -5.38
CA PRO A 8 -6.43 4.54 -4.89
C PRO A 8 -5.57 5.80 -4.99
N GLU A 9 -5.87 6.69 -5.95
CA GLU A 9 -5.20 7.98 -6.12
C GLU A 9 -5.52 8.96 -4.98
N GLU A 10 -6.76 9.03 -4.51
CA GLU A 10 -7.15 9.89 -3.38
C GLU A 10 -6.44 9.45 -2.10
N VAL A 11 -6.40 8.14 -1.86
CA VAL A 11 -5.65 7.56 -0.74
C VAL A 11 -4.17 7.93 -0.84
N VAL A 12 -3.57 7.85 -2.03
CA VAL A 12 -2.16 8.23 -2.20
C VAL A 12 -1.95 9.73 -1.98
N ALA A 13 -2.87 10.57 -2.45
CA ALA A 13 -2.78 12.02 -2.29
C ALA A 13 -2.76 12.44 -0.82
N GLU A 14 -3.63 11.87 0.03
CA GLU A 14 -3.62 12.12 1.48
C GLU A 14 -2.24 11.84 2.11
N TRP A 15 -1.56 10.78 1.66
CA TRP A 15 -0.23 10.44 2.14
C TRP A 15 0.86 11.35 1.60
N GLU A 16 0.73 11.81 0.36
CA GLU A 16 1.65 12.77 -0.23
C GLU A 16 1.58 14.12 0.50
N GLU A 17 0.39 14.54 0.94
CA GLU A 17 0.21 15.70 1.82
C GLU A 17 0.89 15.53 3.19
N GLU A 18 0.92 14.30 3.73
CA GLU A 18 1.66 13.95 4.95
C GLU A 18 3.19 13.83 4.76
N GLY A 19 3.69 14.11 3.56
CA GLY A 19 5.11 14.08 3.21
C GLY A 19 5.66 12.70 2.88
N TRP A 20 4.78 11.75 2.55
CA TRP A 20 5.19 10.49 1.93
C TRP A 20 5.33 10.66 0.42
N SER A 21 6.00 9.70 -0.23
CA SER A 21 6.09 9.66 -1.68
C SER A 21 5.85 8.23 -2.16
N LYS A 22 5.06 8.09 -3.22
CA LYS A 22 4.83 6.79 -3.86
C LYS A 22 6.14 6.23 -4.43
N VAL A 23 6.42 4.97 -4.09
CA VAL A 23 7.60 4.23 -4.54
C VAL A 23 7.24 3.29 -5.67
N ARG A 24 6.21 2.47 -5.44
CA ARG A 24 5.84 1.40 -6.37
C ARG A 24 4.43 0.89 -6.07
N THR A 25 3.75 0.46 -7.13
CA THR A 25 2.56 -0.39 -7.03
C THR A 25 2.94 -1.83 -7.39
N HIS A 26 2.50 -2.81 -6.59
CA HIS A 26 2.53 -4.22 -6.98
C HIS A 26 1.12 -4.80 -7.06
N GLY A 27 0.95 -5.78 -7.96
CA GLY A 27 -0.38 -6.25 -8.35
C GLY A 27 -1.00 -5.36 -9.42
N VAL A 28 -2.26 -5.64 -9.74
CA VAL A 28 -3.03 -4.90 -10.74
C VAL A 28 -3.99 -3.96 -10.03
N VAL A 29 -3.87 -2.66 -10.32
CA VAL A 29 -4.81 -1.64 -9.80
C VAL A 29 -6.18 -1.88 -10.41
N LYS A 30 -7.20 -1.93 -9.54
CA LYS A 30 -8.61 -2.09 -9.90
C LYS A 30 -9.48 -1.62 -8.75
N GLU A 31 -10.80 -1.67 -8.94
CA GLU A 31 -11.75 -1.38 -7.88
C GLU A 31 -11.49 -2.26 -6.64
N PHE A 32 -11.60 -1.64 -5.47
CA PHE A 32 -11.34 -2.29 -4.19
C PHE A 32 -12.49 -2.03 -3.23
N VAL A 33 -12.73 -2.99 -2.35
CA VAL A 33 -13.81 -2.93 -1.35
C VAL A 33 -13.34 -2.35 -0.02
N ARG A 34 -12.06 -2.53 0.30
CA ARG A 34 -11.43 -1.98 1.50
C ARG A 34 -9.93 -1.84 1.31
N GLN A 35 -9.32 -1.08 2.22
CA GLN A 35 -7.89 -0.93 2.31
C GLN A 35 -7.36 -1.23 3.72
N GLY A 36 -6.07 -1.55 3.82
CA GLY A 36 -5.34 -1.75 5.07
C GLY A 36 -3.94 -1.15 4.99
N LYS A 37 -3.44 -0.65 6.11
CA LYS A 37 -2.13 0.00 6.22
C LYS A 37 -1.16 -0.85 7.03
N LEU A 38 0.05 -1.02 6.52
CA LEU A 38 1.18 -1.59 7.26
C LEU A 38 2.34 -0.59 7.26
N SER A 39 2.62 -0.02 8.43
CA SER A 39 3.74 0.90 8.64
C SER A 39 4.34 0.68 10.03
N SER A 40 5.66 0.81 10.17
CA SER A 40 6.31 0.79 11.47
C SER A 40 7.61 1.58 11.41
N GLU A 41 7.76 2.65 12.19
CA GLU A 41 9.00 3.42 12.25
C GLU A 41 10.10 2.71 13.05
N LYS A 42 9.73 1.73 13.89
CA LYS A 42 10.66 0.95 14.72
C LYS A 42 11.19 -0.30 14.02
N ALA A 43 10.46 -0.82 13.04
CA ALA A 43 10.85 -2.04 12.34
C ALA A 43 12.09 -1.80 11.46
N GLN A 44 12.96 -2.81 11.35
CA GLN A 44 14.11 -2.75 10.44
C GLN A 44 13.69 -2.88 8.96
N ALA A 45 12.55 -3.50 8.69
CA ALA A 45 11.96 -3.66 7.37
C ALA A 45 10.44 -3.81 7.47
N ILE A 46 9.72 -3.54 6.39
CA ILE A 46 8.33 -3.95 6.22
C ILE A 46 8.23 -4.99 5.11
N GLU A 47 7.27 -5.91 5.22
CA GLU A 47 6.93 -6.84 4.15
C GLU A 47 5.62 -6.43 3.50
N ALA A 48 5.69 -6.00 2.23
CA ALA A 48 4.51 -5.75 1.43
C ALA A 48 4.05 -7.08 0.82
N SER A 49 2.82 -7.51 1.11
CA SER A 49 2.21 -8.69 0.51
C SER A 49 0.95 -8.34 -0.27
N TRP A 50 0.70 -9.03 -1.38
CA TRP A 50 -0.49 -8.89 -2.20
C TRP A 50 -0.88 -10.23 -2.83
N ILE A 51 -2.07 -10.31 -3.43
CA ILE A 51 -2.59 -11.52 -4.09
C ILE A 51 -2.80 -11.18 -5.56
N GLU A 52 -2.23 -11.97 -6.45
CA GLU A 52 -2.45 -11.81 -7.89
C GLU A 52 -2.83 -13.15 -8.49
N ARG A 53 -4.02 -13.22 -9.10
CA ARG A 53 -4.63 -14.46 -9.61
C ARG A 53 -4.69 -15.55 -8.53
N GLY A 54 -5.13 -15.17 -7.34
CA GLY A 54 -5.22 -16.07 -6.19
C GLY A 54 -3.88 -16.54 -5.60
N LYS A 55 -2.74 -16.02 -6.09
CA LYS A 55 -1.41 -16.36 -5.56
C LYS A 55 -0.84 -15.23 -4.74
N ARG A 56 -0.51 -15.51 -3.47
CA ARG A 56 0.18 -14.56 -2.59
C ARG A 56 1.59 -14.30 -3.09
N LYS A 57 1.95 -13.01 -3.18
CA LYS A 57 3.29 -12.50 -3.50
C LYS A 57 3.73 -11.56 -2.39
N THR A 58 5.03 -11.47 -2.16
CA THR A 58 5.61 -10.62 -1.11
C THR A 58 6.87 -9.91 -1.60
N LYS A 59 7.16 -8.73 -1.02
CA LYS A 59 8.42 -8.03 -1.18
C LYS A 59 8.80 -7.32 0.11
N VAL A 60 10.04 -7.51 0.55
CA VAL A 60 10.60 -6.85 1.73
C VAL A 60 11.21 -5.50 1.36
N TYR A 61 10.95 -4.49 2.19
CA TYR A 61 11.46 -3.13 2.08
C TYR A 61 12.28 -2.78 3.32
N PRO A 62 13.62 -2.79 3.24
CA PRO A 62 14.48 -2.43 4.36
C PRO A 62 14.39 -0.94 4.66
N GLN A 63 14.26 -0.60 5.94
CA GLN A 63 14.12 0.77 6.42
C GLN A 63 15.46 1.31 6.93
N THR A 64 16.47 1.39 6.06
CA THR A 64 17.80 1.90 6.44
C THR A 64 17.78 3.43 6.54
N SER A 65 17.56 4.10 5.40
CA SER A 65 17.56 5.58 5.27
C SER A 65 16.17 6.21 5.17
N HIS A 66 15.13 5.41 4.92
CA HIS A 66 13.75 5.87 4.76
C HIS A 66 12.82 4.98 5.58
N TYR A 67 11.72 5.54 6.06
CA TYR A 67 10.55 4.76 6.46
C TYR A 67 9.80 4.30 5.23
N TYR A 68 9.26 3.09 5.29
CA TYR A 68 8.38 2.56 4.26
C TYR A 68 7.01 2.26 4.88
N SER A 69 5.99 2.36 4.05
CA SER A 69 4.64 1.93 4.38
C SER A 69 4.06 1.19 3.18
N ALA A 70 3.22 0.20 3.46
CA ALA A 70 2.48 -0.54 2.45
C ALA A 70 0.98 -0.35 2.67
N ILE A 71 0.30 0.20 1.68
CA ILE A 71 -1.16 0.33 1.64
C ILE A 71 -1.69 -0.81 0.78
N ARG A 72 -2.35 -1.77 1.41
CA ARG A 72 -2.97 -2.93 0.75
C ARG A 72 -4.41 -2.60 0.39
N PHE A 73 -4.77 -2.87 -0.85
CA PHE A 73 -6.11 -2.71 -1.38
C PHE A 73 -6.67 -4.10 -1.69
N PHE A 74 -7.86 -4.39 -1.15
CA PHE A 74 -8.51 -5.69 -1.29
C PHE A 74 -9.61 -5.59 -2.35
N CYS A 75 -9.51 -6.38 -3.40
CA CYS A 75 -10.42 -6.35 -4.55
C CYS A 75 -11.59 -7.33 -4.38
N GLU A 76 -12.67 -7.10 -5.13
CA GLU A 76 -13.88 -7.95 -5.07
C GLU A 76 -13.61 -9.40 -5.48
N ASP A 77 -12.70 -9.61 -6.43
CA ASP A 77 -12.33 -10.92 -6.94
C ASP A 77 -11.33 -11.69 -6.05
N GLY A 78 -11.02 -11.15 -4.86
CA GLY A 78 -10.12 -11.75 -3.89
C GLY A 78 -8.63 -11.52 -4.18
N ASP A 79 -8.30 -10.83 -5.27
CA ASP A 79 -6.96 -10.31 -5.48
C ASP A 79 -6.70 -9.09 -4.58
N GLU A 80 -5.43 -8.71 -4.51
CA GLU A 80 -5.00 -7.51 -3.82
C GLU A 80 -3.92 -6.82 -4.65
N PHE A 81 -3.86 -5.50 -4.55
CA PHE A 81 -2.68 -4.74 -4.95
C PHE A 81 -2.16 -3.94 -3.76
N VAL A 82 -0.88 -3.58 -3.81
CA VAL A 82 -0.25 -2.82 -2.75
C VAL A 82 0.46 -1.61 -3.32
N ILE A 83 0.26 -0.46 -2.70
CA ILE A 83 1.02 0.75 -3.00
C ILE A 83 2.01 0.96 -1.86
N VAL A 84 3.28 1.03 -2.21
CA VAL A 84 4.37 1.26 -1.27
C VAL A 84 4.71 2.74 -1.28
N MET A 85 4.68 3.32 -0.10
CA MET A 85 5.04 4.71 0.18
C MET A 85 6.37 4.76 0.92
N ARG A 86 7.14 5.83 0.73
CA ARG A 86 8.35 6.12 1.53
C ARG A 86 8.28 7.51 2.14
N LYS A 87 8.94 7.69 3.27
CA LYS A 87 9.17 8.99 3.92
C LYS A 87 10.59 9.04 4.43
N ARG A 88 11.23 10.21 4.36
CA ARG A 88 12.57 10.39 4.92
C ARG A 88 12.51 10.26 6.45
N LYS A 89 13.52 9.62 7.03
CA LYS A 89 13.67 9.57 8.49
C LYS A 89 14.05 10.93 9.06
#